data_AF-A0A535FAG2-F1
#
_entry.id   AF-A0A535FAG2-F1
#
_cell.length_a   1.000
_cell.length_b   1.000
_cell.length_c   1.000
_cell.angle_alpha   90.00
_cell.angle_beta   90.00
_cell.angle_gamma   90.00
#
_symmetry.space_group_name_H-M   'P 1'
#
loop_
_entity.id
_entity.type
_entity.pdbx_description
1 polymer ?
#
loop_
_entity_poly.entity_id
_entity_poly.type
_entity_poly.pdbx_seq_one_letter_code
_entity_poly.pdbx_strand_id
1 'polypeptide(L)'
;METPLRILSLDGGGVRGISSLYILKELMAQIARQHRFDHPDSPNLSPRPCDYFDLICGTSTGGLIALMLGRLRMASFPFLLLLLTHYSLSTKLSKTTKPSLKKFLQANQKSQSPPSTRTCSSRK
;
A
#
# COMPACT_ATOMS: atom_id res chain seq x y z
N MET A 1 -37.23 -1.22 -1.88
CA MET A 1 -36.44 -2.07 -2.80
C MET A 1 -35.03 -2.08 -2.25
N GLU A 2 -34.59 -3.21 -1.69
CA GLU A 2 -33.22 -3.36 -1.21
C GLU A 2 -32.31 -3.40 -2.44
N THR A 3 -31.49 -2.37 -2.65
CA THR A 3 -30.45 -2.42 -3.69
C THR A 3 -29.42 -3.48 -3.30
N PRO A 4 -29.01 -4.38 -4.23
CA PRO A 4 -28.04 -5.41 -3.91
C PRO A 4 -26.72 -4.78 -3.48
N LEU A 5 -26.23 -5.20 -2.31
CA LEU A 5 -25.02 -4.66 -1.70
C LEU A 5 -23.77 -5.14 -2.46
N ARG A 6 -22.97 -4.20 -2.96
CA ARG A 6 -21.79 -4.49 -3.79
C ARG A 6 -20.51 -4.22 -3.00
N ILE A 7 -19.77 -5.28 -2.70
CA ILE A 7 -18.54 -5.23 -1.92
C ILE A 7 -17.33 -5.49 -2.83
N LEU A 8 -16.31 -4.64 -2.71
CA LEU A 8 -15.01 -4.82 -3.35
C LEU A 8 -13.94 -5.13 -2.30
N SER A 9 -13.33 -6.29 -2.39
CA SER A 9 -12.21 -6.71 -1.52
C SER A 9 -10.90 -6.72 -2.28
N LEU A 10 -9.87 -6.06 -1.72
CA LEU A 10 -8.54 -5.95 -2.29
C LEU A 10 -7.51 -6.65 -1.41
N ASP A 11 -6.86 -7.67 -1.95
CA ASP A 11 -5.87 -8.45 -1.21
C ASP A 11 -4.52 -7.71 -1.07
N GLY A 12 -3.83 -8.00 0.04
CA GLY A 12 -2.55 -7.42 0.39
C GLY A 12 -1.38 -8.17 -0.25
N GLY A 13 -0.74 -7.55 -1.26
CA GLY A 13 0.38 -8.17 -1.99
C GLY A 13 1.62 -7.30 -2.20
N GLY A 14 1.70 -6.12 -1.58
CA GLY A 14 2.74 -5.13 -1.87
C GLY A 14 2.69 -4.71 -3.35
N VAL A 15 3.79 -4.89 -4.08
CA VAL A 15 3.84 -4.64 -5.54
C VAL A 15 2.83 -5.46 -6.33
N ARG A 16 2.46 -6.66 -5.86
CA ARG A 16 1.47 -7.50 -6.55
C ARG A 16 0.05 -6.94 -6.42
N GLY A 17 -0.25 -6.15 -5.38
CA GLY A 17 -1.54 -5.47 -5.25
C GLY A 17 -1.78 -4.41 -6.34
N ILE A 18 -0.71 -3.96 -7.01
CA ILE A 18 -0.79 -3.01 -8.12
C ILE A 18 -1.46 -3.66 -9.35
N SER A 19 -1.30 -4.97 -9.58
CA SER A 19 -1.97 -5.64 -10.71
C SER A 19 -3.49 -5.71 -10.51
N SER A 20 -3.96 -6.05 -9.29
CA SER A 20 -5.38 -6.04 -8.94
C SER A 20 -6.00 -4.65 -9.12
N LEU A 21 -5.26 -3.59 -8.78
CA LEU A 21 -5.68 -2.21 -9.03
C LEU A 21 -5.78 -1.89 -10.52
N TYR A 22 -4.89 -2.43 -11.35
CA TYR A 22 -4.92 -2.27 -12.80
C TYR A 22 -6.15 -2.96 -13.42
N ILE A 23 -6.51 -4.14 -12.91
CA ILE A 23 -7.73 -4.85 -13.32
C ILE A 23 -8.96 -4.01 -12.94
N LEU A 24 -9.00 -3.46 -11.73
CA LEU A 24 -10.08 -2.59 -11.29
C LEU A 24 -10.20 -1.33 -12.17
N LYS A 25 -9.06 -0.73 -12.57
CA LYS A 25 -9.03 0.40 -13.49
C LYS A 25 -9.65 0.04 -14.84
N GLU A 26 -9.28 -1.09 -15.41
CA GLU A 26 -9.83 -1.55 -16.70
C GLU A 26 -11.33 -1.85 -16.58
N LEU A 27 -11.76 -2.49 -15.48
CA LEU A 27 -13.17 -2.74 -15.20
C LEU A 27 -13.98 -1.43 -15.15
N MET A 28 -13.49 -0.42 -14.43
CA MET A 28 -14.16 0.90 -14.38
C MET A 28 -14.18 1.59 -15.75
N ALA A 29 -13.12 1.42 -16.56
CA ALA A 29 -13.08 1.95 -17.93
C ALA A 29 -14.08 1.25 -18.86
N GLN A 30 -14.30 -0.05 -18.70
CA GLN A 30 -15.32 -0.80 -19.43
C GLN A 30 -16.73 -0.35 -19.05
N ILE A 31 -17.00 -0.20 -17.75
CA ILE A 31 -18.27 0.33 -17.24
C ILE A 31 -18.50 1.75 -17.76
N ALA A 32 -17.47 2.61 -17.79
CA ALA A 32 -17.57 3.95 -18.37
C ALA A 32 -17.97 3.93 -19.85
N ARG A 33 -17.38 3.02 -20.63
CA ARG A 33 -17.70 2.85 -22.06
C ARG A 33 -19.14 2.39 -22.25
N GLN A 34 -19.58 1.42 -21.47
CA GLN A 34 -20.93 0.87 -21.54
C GLN A 34 -21.97 1.93 -21.13
N HIS A 35 -21.72 2.66 -20.05
CA HIS A 35 -22.63 3.70 -19.57
C HIS A 35 -22.75 4.89 -20.54
N ARG A 36 -21.69 5.21 -21.29
CA ARG A 36 -21.75 6.19 -22.38
C ARG A 36 -22.55 5.71 -23.58
N PHE A 37 -22.57 4.40 -23.83
CA PHE A 37 -23.35 3.81 -24.91
C PHE A 37 -24.85 3.80 -24.56
N ASP A 38 -25.20 3.45 -23.32
CA ASP A 38 -26.60 3.41 -22.86
C ASP A 38 -27.20 4.81 -22.62
N HIS A 39 -26.37 5.80 -22.27
CA HIS A 39 -26.79 7.17 -21.99
C HIS A 39 -25.94 8.21 -22.75
N PRO A 40 -26.21 8.42 -24.05
CA PRO A 40 -25.44 9.36 -24.88
C PRO A 40 -25.62 10.83 -24.46
N ASP A 41 -26.74 11.18 -23.82
CA ASP A 41 -27.08 12.56 -23.44
C ASP A 41 -26.39 13.05 -22.15
N SER A 42 -25.66 12.16 -21.44
CA SER A 42 -24.95 12.49 -20.20
C SER A 42 -23.45 12.12 -20.27
N PRO A 43 -22.65 12.82 -21.10
CA PRO A 43 -21.24 12.50 -21.35
C PRO A 43 -20.29 12.75 -20.16
N ASN A 44 -20.75 13.49 -19.14
CA ASN A 44 -19.93 13.92 -18.01
C ASN A 44 -19.91 12.96 -16.81
N LEU A 45 -20.60 11.82 -16.88
CA LEU A 45 -20.56 10.85 -15.78
C LEU A 45 -19.27 10.04 -15.86
N SER A 46 -18.24 10.48 -15.13
CA SER A 46 -17.05 9.68 -14.89
C SER A 46 -17.38 8.66 -13.80
N PRO A 47 -17.52 7.36 -14.10
CA PRO A 47 -17.94 6.39 -13.11
C PRO A 47 -16.84 6.24 -12.06
N ARG A 48 -17.17 6.64 -10.83
CA ARG A 48 -16.26 6.50 -9.70
C ARG A 48 -16.54 5.16 -9.04
N PRO A 49 -15.51 4.40 -8.63
CA PRO A 49 -15.72 3.14 -7.94
C PRO A 49 -16.57 3.29 -6.66
N CYS A 50 -16.52 4.44 -5.99
CA CYS A 50 -17.36 4.72 -4.81
C CYS A 50 -18.87 4.90 -5.11
N ASP A 51 -19.26 5.08 -6.37
CA ASP A 51 -20.67 5.12 -6.76
C ASP A 51 -21.20 3.71 -7.15
N TYR A 52 -20.29 2.75 -7.36
CA TYR A 52 -20.62 1.36 -7.75
C TYR A 52 -20.46 0.35 -6.62
N PHE A 53 -19.57 0.61 -5.67
CA PHE A 53 -19.32 -0.27 -4.53
C PHE A 53 -19.68 0.45 -3.24
N ASP A 54 -20.59 -0.16 -2.47
CA ASP A 54 -21.05 0.35 -1.18
C ASP A 54 -19.97 0.20 -0.11
N LEU A 55 -19.15 -0.84 -0.24
CA LEU A 55 -18.05 -1.14 0.67
C LEU A 55 -16.80 -1.53 -0.13
N ILE A 56 -15.69 -0.82 0.15
CA ILE A 56 -14.37 -1.18 -0.35
C ILE A 56 -13.50 -1.53 0.86
N CYS A 57 -12.96 -2.74 0.89
CA CYS A 57 -12.11 -3.24 1.97
C CYS A 57 -10.83 -3.87 1.42
N GLY A 58 -9.81 -3.98 2.25
CA GLY A 58 -8.56 -4.64 1.86
C GLY A 58 -7.50 -4.65 2.96
N THR A 59 -6.45 -5.44 2.77
CA THR A 59 -5.36 -5.59 3.75
C THR A 59 -4.05 -4.97 3.24
N SER A 60 -3.26 -4.36 4.12
CA SER A 60 -1.97 -3.73 3.78
C SER A 60 -2.11 -2.68 2.65
N THR A 61 -1.44 -2.87 1.51
CA THR A 61 -1.56 -1.99 0.33
C THR A 61 -3.00 -1.91 -0.20
N GLY A 62 -3.75 -3.01 -0.17
CA GLY A 62 -5.16 -3.06 -0.57
C GLY A 62 -6.08 -2.22 0.33
N GLY A 63 -5.76 -2.13 1.62
CA GLY A 63 -6.48 -1.26 2.57
C GLY A 63 -6.20 0.22 2.36
N LEU A 64 -4.96 0.58 1.99
CA LEU A 64 -4.62 1.95 1.61
C LEU A 64 -5.38 2.38 0.35
N ILE A 65 -5.44 1.50 -0.65
CA ILE A 65 -6.24 1.68 -1.87
C ILE A 65 -7.73 1.85 -1.51
N ALA A 66 -8.27 0.98 -0.66
CA ALA A 66 -9.66 1.05 -0.23
C ALA A 66 -9.99 2.39 0.45
N LEU A 67 -9.09 2.91 1.28
CA LEU A 67 -9.26 4.21 1.93
C LEU A 67 -9.20 5.38 0.94
N MET A 68 -8.30 5.33 -0.05
CA MET A 68 -8.15 6.37 -1.08
C MET A 68 -9.34 6.43 -2.02
N LEU A 69 -9.85 5.26 -2.45
CA LEU A 69 -11.03 5.16 -3.32
C LEU A 69 -12.34 5.42 -2.57
N GLY A 70 -12.46 4.92 -1.33
CA GLY A 70 -13.65 5.06 -0.51
C GLY A 70 -13.77 6.43 0.14
N ARG A 71 -12.86 6.80 1.05
CA ARG A 71 -12.97 8.04 1.85
C ARG A 71 -12.50 9.28 1.10
N LEU A 72 -11.36 9.22 0.41
CA LEU A 72 -10.84 10.39 -0.31
C LEU A 72 -11.53 10.61 -1.67
N ARG A 73 -12.37 9.65 -2.10
CA ARG A 73 -13.10 9.68 -3.37
C ARG A 73 -12.18 10.01 -4.56
N MET A 74 -10.94 9.50 -4.51
CA MET A 74 -9.97 9.75 -5.58
C MET A 74 -10.38 8.96 -6.81
N ALA A 75 -11.05 9.62 -7.76
CA ALA A 75 -11.45 9.02 -9.03
C ALA A 75 -10.24 8.69 -9.94
N SER A 76 -9.13 9.40 -9.72
CA SER A 76 -7.94 9.31 -10.56
C SER A 76 -7.08 8.11 -10.19
N PHE A 77 -7.41 6.94 -10.75
CA PHE A 77 -6.57 5.74 -10.76
C PHE A 77 -5.08 6.00 -11.08
N PRO A 78 -4.70 6.91 -12.02
CA PRO A 78 -3.29 7.19 -12.32
C PRO A 78 -2.53 7.78 -11.14
N PHE A 79 -3.16 8.67 -10.38
CA PHE A 79 -2.53 9.29 -9.21
C PHE A 79 -2.33 8.26 -8.10
N LEU A 80 -3.33 7.40 -7.88
CA LEU A 80 -3.23 6.33 -6.90
C LEU A 80 -2.11 5.35 -7.29
N LEU A 81 -2.00 5.01 -8.57
CA LEU A 81 -0.94 4.16 -9.07
C LEU A 81 0.44 4.80 -8.87
N LEU A 82 0.60 6.10 -9.16
CA LEU A 82 1.83 6.84 -8.93
C LEU A 82 2.20 6.82 -7.44
N LEU A 83 1.25 7.13 -6.56
CA LEU A 83 1.46 7.15 -5.11
C LEU A 83 1.91 5.78 -4.59
N LEU A 84 1.28 4.69 -5.05
CA LEU A 84 1.62 3.33 -4.66
C LEU A 84 2.96 2.86 -5.22
N THR A 85 3.28 3.26 -6.45
CA THR A 85 4.57 2.94 -7.08
C THR A 85 5.70 3.69 -6.39
N HIS A 86 5.48 4.97 -6.04
CA HIS A 86 6.42 5.80 -5.29
C HIS A 86 6.58 5.33 -3.83
N TYR A 87 5.48 4.90 -3.21
CA TYR A 87 5.50 4.26 -1.90
C TYR A 87 6.29 2.95 -1.94
N SER A 88 6.04 2.09 -2.94
CA SER A 88 6.79 0.85 -3.14
C SER A 88 8.29 1.11 -3.32
N LEU A 89 8.66 2.11 -4.14
CA LEU A 89 10.04 2.53 -4.34
C LEU A 89 10.67 3.03 -3.02
N SER A 90 9.94 3.82 -2.23
CA SER A 90 10.39 4.28 -0.92
C SER A 90 10.60 3.14 0.08
N THR A 91 9.73 2.12 0.08
CA THR A 91 9.91 0.94 0.94
C THR A 91 11.10 0.07 0.50
N LYS A 92 11.39 -0.01 -0.80
CA LYS A 92 12.59 -0.66 -1.32
C LYS A 92 13.85 0.09 -0.88
N LEU A 93 13.87 1.42 -1.01
CA LEU A 93 14.99 2.26 -0.55
C LEU A 93 15.24 2.12 0.95
N SER A 94 14.19 2.08 1.78
CA SER A 94 14.31 1.92 3.24
C SER A 94 14.95 0.59 3.67
N LYS A 95 14.85 -0.46 2.85
CA LYS A 95 15.46 -1.76 3.15
C LYS A 95 16.96 -1.82 2.80
N THR A 96 17.45 -1.01 1.86
CA THR A 96 18.86 -1.03 1.45
C THR A 96 19.77 -0.28 2.43
N THR A 97 19.25 0.63 3.25
CA THR A 97 20.02 1.44 4.21
C THR A 97 20.17 0.78 5.60
N LYS A 98 19.41 -0.28 5.91
CA LYS A 98 19.44 -0.94 7.22
C LYS A 98 20.58 -1.94 7.49
N PRO A 99 21.26 -2.59 6.52
CA PRO A 99 22.29 -3.56 6.86
C PRO A 99 23.55 -2.87 7.43
N SER A 100 23.84 -1.63 7.03
CA SER A 100 25.02 -0.90 7.52
C SER A 100 24.81 -0.30 8.91
N LEU A 101 23.63 0.28 9.18
CA LEU A 101 23.34 0.90 10.47
C LEU A 101 23.17 -0.13 11.61
N LYS A 102 22.60 -1.33 11.31
CA LYS A 102 22.58 -2.43 12.29
C LYS A 102 23.99 -2.93 12.62
N LYS A 103 24.88 -3.03 11.63
CA LYS A 103 26.29 -3.37 11.85
C LYS A 103 27.02 -2.29 12.66
N PHE A 104 26.75 -1.01 12.40
CA PHE A 104 27.33 0.12 13.16
C PHE A 104 26.83 0.16 14.62
N LEU A 105 25.54 -0.09 14.86
CA LEU A 105 24.97 -0.18 16.21
C LEU A 105 25.52 -1.39 16.99
N GLN A 106 25.65 -2.56 16.34
CA GLN A 106 26.27 -3.73 16.97
C GLN A 106 27.78 -3.57 17.22
N ALA A 107 28.51 -2.87 16.34
CA ALA A 107 29.93 -2.60 16.53
C ALA A 107 30.19 -1.67 17.73
N ASN A 108 29.32 -0.67 17.97
CA ASN A 108 29.43 0.21 19.14
C ASN A 108 28.99 -0.45 20.46
N GLN A 109 28.13 -1.48 20.41
CA GLN A 109 27.75 -2.22 21.62
C GLN A 109 28.86 -3.16 22.12
N LYS A 110 29.84 -3.51 21.28
CA LYS A 110 30.95 -4.41 21.63
C LYS A 110 32.15 -3.71 22.27
N SER A 111 32.19 -2.38 22.30
CA SER A 111 33.29 -1.60 22.90
C SER A 111 33.05 -1.17 24.36
N GLN A 112 31.87 -1.45 24.94
CA GLN A 112 31.53 -1.10 26.33
C GLN A 112 31.49 -2.29 27.31
N SER A 113 32.24 -3.36 27.06
CA SER A 113 32.51 -4.34 28.14
C SER A 113 33.58 -3.76 29.09
N PRO A 114 33.30 -3.55 30.39
CA PRO A 114 34.33 -3.10 31.33
C PRO A 114 35.44 -4.15 31.45
N PRO A 115 36.71 -3.76 31.67
CA PRO A 115 37.77 -4.71 31.92
C PRO A 115 37.45 -5.48 33.21
N SER A 116 37.22 -6.79 33.11
CA SER A 116 37.16 -7.67 34.27
C SER A 116 38.51 -7.57 34.98
N THR A 117 38.49 -6.96 36.17
CA THR A 117 39.62 -6.86 37.09
C THR A 117 40.24 -8.24 37.28
N ARG A 118 41.51 -8.39 36.87
CA ARG A 118 42.36 -9.51 37.28
C ARG A 118 42.54 -9.41 38.79
N THR A 119 41.82 -10.22 39.56
CA THR A 119 42.24 -10.51 40.93
C THR A 119 43.36 -11.54 40.86
N CYS A 120 44.59 -11.03 40.88
CA CYS A 120 45.79 -11.78 41.19
C CYS A 120 45.63 -12.36 42.61
N SER A 121 45.36 -13.66 42.71
CA SER A 121 45.49 -14.38 43.99
C SER A 121 46.88 -15.00 44.04
N SER A 122 47.79 -14.28 44.70
CA SER A 122 49.12 -14.74 45.06
C SER A 122 49.08 -15.37 46.45
N ARG A 123 49.67 -16.57 46.60
CA ARG A 123 50.19 -17.20 47.85
C ARG A 123 49.12 -17.47 48.94
N LYS A 124 49.03 -18.65 49.55
CA LYS A 124 50.04 -19.62 50.00
C LYS A 124 49.47 -21.02 49.95
#